data_AF-A0A3C1F8D9-F1
#
_entry.id   AF-A0A3C1F8D9-F1
#
_cell.length_a   1.000
_cell.length_b   1.000
_cell.length_c   1.000
_cell.angle_alpha   90.00
_cell.angle_beta   90.00
_cell.angle_gamma   90.00
#
_symmetry.space_group_name_H-M   'P 1'
#
loop_
_entity.id
_entity.type
_entity.pdbx_description
1 polymer ?
#
loop_
_entity_poly.entity_id
_entity_poly.type
_entity_poly.pdbx_seq_one_letter_code
_entity_poly.pdbx_strand_id
1 'polypeptide(L)'
;MLVRANFWYNKYIKVVHKEEKIKMNYKNLAKVLFAAACVGVWSLSSAAVNTGKNTTVSRALDNKLSEVTVITEFLKPVRLSDMVSRHRPGFKDVLVKVEKQTKTCQGVLLAGTPRVVTLASCVKGDKGFAVSKVTLQFANGKQATGEANAIRTQGEFARLYVKHAVVEGLKGVEIANIGAGKSLQQTYKDGTALLAQFFNNRGVISPRARRAMGIKPSLKIGSPVFFHGKLVALANDVPSRFPVSLFGGVDEDSLTVVRPDNGSALLK
;
A
#
# COMPACT_ATOMS: atom_id res chain seq x y z
N MET A 1 -24.19 -40.65 -51.52
CA MET A 1 -24.77 -41.24 -50.29
C MET A 1 -23.89 -40.80 -49.12
N LEU A 2 -24.06 -39.68 -48.40
CA LEU A 2 -25.24 -39.02 -47.85
C LEU A 2 -26.22 -40.02 -47.26
N VAL A 3 -26.28 -40.10 -45.92
CA VAL A 3 -27.50 -39.99 -45.08
C VAL A 3 -27.23 -40.52 -43.64
N ARG A 4 -27.65 -39.70 -42.66
CA ARG A 4 -27.86 -39.92 -41.19
C ARG A 4 -26.79 -39.49 -40.19
N ALA A 5 -26.76 -38.18 -39.97
CA ALA A 5 -26.64 -37.59 -38.65
C ALA A 5 -28.00 -37.61 -37.91
N ASN A 6 -27.93 -37.44 -36.58
CA ASN A 6 -28.95 -36.84 -35.71
C ASN A 6 -30.16 -37.68 -35.28
N PHE A 7 -30.01 -38.37 -34.15
CA PHE A 7 -31.10 -38.52 -33.19
C PHE A 7 -30.50 -38.18 -31.81
N TRP A 8 -31.20 -37.35 -31.03
CA TRP A 8 -30.83 -36.82 -29.70
C TRP A 8 -30.20 -35.43 -29.59
N TYR A 9 -30.71 -34.45 -30.35
CA TYR A 9 -30.65 -33.04 -29.89
C TYR A 9 -31.90 -32.27 -30.29
N ASN A 10 -33.07 -32.85 -30.00
CA ASN A 10 -34.36 -32.28 -30.37
C ASN A 10 -35.22 -31.98 -29.13
N LYS A 11 -34.81 -31.00 -28.33
CA LYS A 11 -35.69 -30.42 -27.31
C LYS A 11 -35.51 -28.92 -27.01
N TYR A 12 -34.70 -28.17 -27.75
CA TYR A 12 -34.48 -26.75 -27.41
C TYR A 12 -34.36 -25.77 -28.58
N ILE A 13 -34.94 -26.07 -29.74
CA ILE A 13 -35.14 -25.03 -30.78
C ILE A 13 -36.56 -25.14 -31.34
N LYS A 14 -37.51 -24.59 -30.58
CA LYS A 14 -38.69 -23.94 -31.15
C LYS A 14 -38.68 -22.49 -30.71
N VAL A 15 -37.93 -21.69 -31.44
CA VAL A 15 -38.24 -20.28 -31.64
C VAL A 15 -39.31 -20.27 -32.73
N VAL A 16 -40.54 -19.94 -32.38
CA VAL A 16 -41.50 -19.39 -33.35
C VAL A 16 -41.92 -18.05 -32.79
N HIS A 17 -41.50 -17.03 -33.53
CA HIS A 17 -42.02 -15.68 -33.61
C HIS A 17 -43.05 -15.26 -32.57
N LYS A 18 -42.62 -14.34 -31.71
CA LYS A 18 -43.46 -13.20 -31.38
C LYS A 18 -42.59 -11.95 -31.33
N GLU A 19 -42.73 -11.13 -32.36
CA GLU A 19 -42.30 -9.73 -32.32
C GLU A 19 -43.07 -9.04 -31.20
N GLU A 20 -42.47 -8.95 -30.02
CA GLU A 20 -42.91 -8.00 -29.01
C GLU A 20 -41.80 -6.96 -28.87
N LYS A 21 -42.08 -5.75 -29.37
CA LYS A 21 -41.35 -4.51 -29.06
C LYS A 21 -41.29 -4.34 -27.54
N ILE A 22 -40.26 -4.88 -26.90
CA ILE A 22 -39.98 -4.59 -25.50
C ILE A 22 -39.33 -3.21 -25.45
N LYS A 23 -40.14 -2.17 -25.19
CA LYS A 23 -39.64 -0.90 -24.66
C LYS A 23 -38.82 -1.22 -23.41
N MET A 24 -37.49 -1.12 -23.51
CA MET A 24 -36.60 -1.30 -22.37
C MET A 24 -36.93 -0.27 -21.30
N ASN A 25 -37.56 -0.75 -20.21
CA ASN A 25 -37.75 0.04 -19.01
C ASN A 25 -36.45 -0.02 -18.20
N TYR A 26 -35.66 1.05 -18.26
CA TYR A 26 -34.34 1.22 -17.62
C TYR A 26 -34.31 0.89 -16.11
N LYS A 27 -35.46 0.76 -15.46
CA LYS A 27 -35.57 0.32 -14.05
C LYS A 27 -35.27 -1.18 -13.83
N ASN A 28 -35.44 -2.03 -14.85
CA ASN A 28 -35.19 -3.47 -14.69
C ASN A 28 -33.72 -3.86 -14.92
N LEU A 29 -32.98 -3.11 -15.73
CA LEU A 29 -31.54 -3.33 -15.91
C LEU A 29 -30.77 -3.00 -14.62
N ALA A 30 -31.21 -1.97 -13.89
CA ALA A 30 -30.66 -1.62 -12.57
C ALA A 30 -30.95 -2.68 -11.51
N LYS A 31 -32.10 -3.38 -11.57
CA LYS A 31 -32.42 -4.51 -10.66
C LYS A 31 -31.60 -5.76 -10.99
N VAL A 32 -31.31 -6.03 -12.27
CA VAL A 32 -30.45 -7.17 -12.66
C VAL A 32 -28.97 -6.88 -12.30
N LEU A 33 -28.50 -5.64 -12.45
CA LEU A 33 -27.16 -5.24 -11.99
C LEU A 33 -27.04 -5.22 -10.45
N PHE A 34 -28.11 -4.89 -9.72
CA PHE A 34 -28.13 -5.02 -8.25
C PHE A 34 -28.22 -6.49 -7.79
N ALA A 35 -28.95 -7.35 -8.51
CA ALA A 35 -29.01 -8.78 -8.18
C ALA A 35 -27.66 -9.48 -8.45
N ALA A 36 -26.94 -9.13 -9.52
CA ALA A 36 -25.58 -9.61 -9.74
C ALA A 36 -24.58 -9.10 -8.68
N ALA A 37 -24.79 -7.89 -8.15
CA ALA A 37 -23.99 -7.34 -7.05
C ALA A 37 -24.31 -7.95 -5.67
N CYS A 38 -25.53 -8.48 -5.46
CA CYS A 38 -25.94 -9.07 -4.19
C CYS A 38 -25.74 -10.60 -4.12
N VAL A 39 -25.76 -11.32 -5.24
CA VAL A 39 -25.48 -12.77 -5.26
C VAL A 39 -23.97 -13.08 -5.16
N GLY A 40 -23.11 -12.10 -5.46
CA GLY A 40 -21.66 -12.18 -5.17
C GLY A 40 -21.27 -11.96 -3.69
N VAL A 41 -22.23 -11.63 -2.82
CA VAL A 41 -21.97 -11.29 -1.40
C VAL A 41 -22.24 -12.46 -0.45
N TRP A 42 -22.83 -13.56 -0.93
CA TRP A 42 -23.15 -14.74 -0.09
C TRP A 42 -22.26 -15.98 -0.31
N SER A 43 -21.18 -15.89 -1.10
CA SER A 43 -20.15 -16.94 -1.17
C SER A 43 -18.87 -16.61 -0.37
N LEU A 44 -18.81 -15.46 0.33
CA LEU A 44 -17.70 -15.10 1.21
C LEU A 44 -17.93 -15.46 2.70
N SER A 45 -19.12 -15.94 3.06
CA SER A 45 -19.45 -16.32 4.44
C SER A 45 -19.25 -17.81 4.75
N SER A 46 -18.84 -18.63 3.77
CA SER A 46 -18.55 -20.06 3.97
C SER A 46 -17.06 -20.40 4.06
N ALA A 47 -16.16 -19.40 3.99
CA ALA A 47 -14.72 -19.62 4.20
C ALA A 47 -14.28 -19.42 5.67
N ALA A 48 -15.22 -19.14 6.58
CA ALA A 48 -14.95 -18.90 7.99
C ALA A 48 -15.53 -20.00 8.91
N VAL A 49 -15.63 -21.25 8.46
CA VAL A 49 -15.78 -22.39 9.36
C VAL A 49 -15.04 -23.60 8.79
N ASN A 50 -13.71 -23.61 8.92
CA ASN A 50 -13.01 -24.86 9.20
C ASN A 50 -11.66 -24.55 9.86
N THR A 51 -11.60 -24.94 11.13
CA THR A 51 -10.48 -24.87 12.05
C THR A 51 -9.31 -25.74 11.56
N GLY A 52 -8.54 -25.21 10.62
CA GLY A 52 -7.16 -25.63 10.36
C GLY A 52 -6.21 -24.66 11.03
N LYS A 53 -5.37 -25.15 11.96
CA LYS A 53 -4.35 -24.45 12.76
C LYS A 53 -4.05 -22.99 12.36
N ASN A 54 -4.41 -22.06 13.26
CA ASN A 54 -4.19 -20.61 13.24
C ASN A 54 -2.73 -20.16 13.00
N THR A 55 -2.21 -20.31 11.79
CA THR A 55 -0.90 -19.76 11.39
C THR A 55 -1.00 -18.49 10.56
N THR A 56 -2.13 -18.23 9.91
CA THR A 56 -2.32 -17.07 9.03
C THR A 56 -2.76 -15.82 9.79
N VAL A 57 -3.70 -15.95 10.74
CA VAL A 57 -4.17 -14.86 11.60
C VAL A 57 -3.07 -14.36 12.54
N SER A 58 -2.30 -15.28 13.11
CA SER A 58 -1.13 -15.00 13.94
C SER A 58 -0.02 -14.28 13.14
N ARG A 59 0.28 -14.73 11.92
CA ARG A 59 1.22 -14.02 11.04
C ARG A 59 0.74 -12.63 10.63
N ALA A 60 -0.55 -12.44 10.35
CA ALA A 60 -1.09 -11.13 10.02
C ALA A 60 -0.99 -10.13 11.21
N LEU A 61 -1.22 -10.62 12.43
CA LEU A 61 -1.05 -9.84 13.65
C LEU A 61 0.43 -9.52 13.91
N ASP A 62 1.31 -10.50 13.78
CA ASP A 62 2.77 -10.34 13.93
C ASP A 62 3.34 -9.32 12.94
N ASN A 63 2.88 -9.35 11.68
CA ASN A 63 3.29 -8.38 10.66
C ASN A 63 2.84 -6.97 11.04
N LYS A 64 1.64 -6.81 11.61
CA LYS A 64 1.15 -5.51 12.08
C LYS A 64 1.97 -4.97 13.25
N LEU A 65 2.52 -5.86 14.09
CA LEU A 65 3.40 -5.48 15.21
C LEU A 65 4.79 -5.02 14.76
N SER A 66 5.21 -5.43 13.55
CA SER A 66 6.47 -4.98 12.94
C SER A 66 6.38 -3.61 12.25
N GLU A 67 5.16 -3.08 12.09
CA GLU A 67 4.94 -1.74 11.51
C GLU A 67 5.42 -0.65 12.47
N VAL A 68 6.10 0.35 11.89
CA VAL A 68 6.66 1.47 12.64
C VAL A 68 6.11 2.76 12.06
N THR A 69 5.54 3.62 12.91
CA THR A 69 5.18 4.97 12.47
C THR A 69 6.41 5.85 12.50
N VAL A 70 6.73 6.45 11.35
CA VAL A 70 7.88 7.34 11.17
C VAL A 70 7.38 8.77 11.12
N ILE A 71 7.79 9.58 12.08
CA ILE A 71 7.44 11.00 12.16
C ILE A 71 8.72 11.80 11.92
N THR A 72 8.79 12.50 10.79
CA THR A 72 9.96 13.29 10.42
C THR A 72 9.63 14.77 10.55
N GLU A 73 10.43 15.48 11.34
CA GLU A 73 10.37 16.94 11.45
C GLU A 73 11.43 17.57 10.55
N PHE A 74 11.00 18.54 9.77
CA PHE A 74 11.84 19.33 8.88
C PHE A 74 11.86 20.79 9.31
N LEU A 75 13.02 21.41 9.16
CA LEU A 75 13.21 22.83 9.41
C LEU A 75 13.74 23.51 8.15
N LYS A 76 13.22 24.69 7.87
CA LYS A 76 13.72 25.59 6.84
C LYS A 76 14.04 26.95 7.47
N PRO A 77 15.32 27.34 7.56
CA PRO A 77 15.66 28.70 7.91
C PRO A 77 15.21 29.61 6.76
N VAL A 78 14.37 30.59 7.07
CA VAL A 78 13.98 31.65 6.12
C VAL A 78 14.81 32.86 6.44
N ARG A 79 15.61 33.29 5.48
CA ARG A 79 16.47 34.44 5.63
C ARG A 79 15.94 35.64 4.88
N LEU A 80 16.43 36.83 5.22
CA LEU A 80 16.07 38.08 4.55
C LEU A 80 16.34 37.99 3.04
N SER A 81 17.40 37.28 2.62
CA SER A 81 17.70 37.05 1.20
C SER A 81 16.57 36.37 0.44
N ASP A 82 15.81 35.48 1.10
CA ASP A 82 14.73 34.72 0.49
C ASP A 82 13.47 35.57 0.24
N MET A 83 13.39 36.73 0.89
CA MET A 83 12.24 37.65 0.83
C MET A 83 12.46 38.82 -0.13
N VAL A 84 13.67 39.01 -0.64
CA VAL A 84 14.05 40.18 -1.45
C VAL A 84 14.48 39.75 -2.85
N SER A 85 13.82 40.30 -3.88
CA SER A 85 14.06 39.93 -5.29
C SER A 85 15.34 40.52 -5.90
N ARG A 86 15.93 41.55 -5.29
CA ARG A 86 17.18 42.19 -5.76
C ARG A 86 18.13 42.44 -4.58
N HIS A 87 19.25 41.74 -4.56
CA HIS A 87 20.31 41.96 -3.59
C HIS A 87 21.01 43.30 -3.87
N ARG A 88 21.05 44.18 -2.87
CA ARG A 88 21.86 45.42 -2.91
C ARG A 88 23.24 45.17 -2.31
N PRO A 89 24.31 45.84 -2.79
CA PRO A 89 25.61 45.81 -2.12
C PRO A 89 25.45 46.26 -0.66
N GLY A 90 25.99 45.51 0.29
CA GLY A 90 25.86 45.78 1.73
C GLY A 90 24.66 45.11 2.44
N PHE A 91 23.88 44.28 1.73
CA PHE A 91 22.76 43.54 2.32
C PHE A 91 23.25 42.50 3.33
N LYS A 92 22.82 42.63 4.60
CA LYS A 92 23.07 41.62 5.63
C LYS A 92 22.00 40.55 5.56
N ASP A 93 22.41 39.33 5.27
CA ASP A 93 21.52 38.18 5.27
C ASP A 93 21.27 37.72 6.71
N VAL A 94 20.10 38.09 7.26
CA VAL A 94 19.72 37.77 8.64
C VAL A 94 18.64 36.69 8.64
N LEU A 95 18.71 35.77 9.61
CA LEU A 95 17.65 34.79 9.85
C LEU A 95 16.38 35.52 10.33
N VAL A 96 15.29 35.39 9.58
CA VAL A 96 14.01 36.03 9.90
C VAL A 96 13.14 35.11 10.73
N LYS A 97 13.03 33.84 10.31
CA LYS A 97 12.23 32.82 10.99
C LYS A 97 12.73 31.43 10.62
N VAL A 98 12.29 30.43 11.39
CA VAL A 98 12.47 29.02 11.04
C VAL A 98 11.09 28.43 10.80
N GLU A 99 10.84 27.95 9.58
CA GLU A 99 9.61 27.23 9.26
C GLU A 99 9.77 25.76 9.65
N LYS A 100 8.73 25.21 10.29
CA LYS A 100 8.68 23.81 10.70
C LYS A 100 7.61 23.07 9.92
N GLN A 101 7.97 21.90 9.42
CA GLN A 101 7.04 20.96 8.79
C GLN A 101 7.20 19.58 9.40
N THR A 102 6.11 18.82 9.47
CA THR A 102 6.12 17.44 9.96
C THR A 102 5.49 16.54 8.93
N LYS A 103 6.18 15.46 8.54
CA LYS A 103 5.61 14.39 7.70
C LYS A 103 5.48 13.11 8.52
N THR A 104 4.33 12.45 8.39
CA THR A 104 4.07 11.16 9.05
C THR A 104 3.92 10.07 8.00
N CYS A 105 4.77 9.06 8.09
CA CYS A 105 4.81 7.89 7.23
C CYS A 105 4.72 6.60 8.04
N GLN A 106 4.77 5.48 7.33
CA GLN A 106 4.96 4.15 7.88
C GLN A 106 6.30 3.57 7.43
N GLY A 107 6.72 2.53 8.12
CA GLY A 107 7.90 1.74 7.82
C GLY A 107 7.80 0.39 8.52
N VAL A 108 8.89 -0.37 8.46
CA VAL A 108 8.94 -1.73 9.02
C VAL A 108 10.29 -2.00 9.65
N LEU A 109 10.29 -2.68 10.80
CA LEU A 109 11.51 -3.19 11.43
C LEU A 109 11.98 -4.45 10.70
N LEU A 110 13.25 -4.49 10.29
CA LEU A 110 13.82 -5.68 9.64
C LEU A 110 14.20 -6.76 10.65
N ALA A 111 13.93 -8.02 10.31
CA ALA A 111 14.26 -9.17 11.15
C ALA A 111 15.77 -9.23 11.45
N GLY A 112 16.11 -9.50 12.71
CA GLY A 112 17.49 -9.68 13.14
C GLY A 112 18.38 -8.42 13.08
N THR A 113 17.82 -7.24 12.83
CA THR A 113 18.61 -6.00 12.75
C THR A 113 17.94 -4.84 13.49
N PRO A 114 18.71 -3.87 14.01
CA PRO A 114 18.16 -2.65 14.61
C PRO A 114 17.90 -1.57 13.55
N ARG A 115 17.32 -1.97 12.41
CA ARG A 115 17.11 -1.10 11.25
C ARG A 115 15.63 -1.05 10.90
N VAL A 116 15.10 0.16 10.78
CA VAL A 116 13.77 0.42 10.23
C VAL A 116 13.89 0.87 8.78
N VAL A 117 13.08 0.30 7.91
CA VAL A 117 13.02 0.66 6.49
C VAL A 117 11.74 1.43 6.22
N THR A 118 11.87 2.52 5.47
CA THR A 118 10.77 3.32 4.96
C THR A 118 11.14 3.83 3.56
N LEU A 119 10.26 4.62 2.94
CA LEU A 119 10.55 5.27 1.66
C LEU A 119 11.42 6.50 1.85
N ALA A 120 12.29 6.76 0.87
CA ALA A 120 13.14 7.95 0.84
C ALA A 120 12.30 9.24 0.86
N SER A 121 11.12 9.24 0.24
CA SER A 121 10.17 10.36 0.26
C SER A 121 9.70 10.75 1.67
N CYS A 122 9.71 9.82 2.64
CA CYS A 122 9.32 10.07 4.03
C CYS A 122 10.38 10.83 4.84
N VAL A 123 11.62 10.83 4.36
CA VAL A 123 12.76 11.49 5.01
C VAL A 123 13.39 12.57 4.12
N LYS A 124 12.79 12.85 2.96
CA LYS A 124 13.21 13.92 2.06
C LYS A 124 12.25 15.11 2.20
N GLY A 125 12.83 16.24 2.61
CA GLY A 125 12.10 17.50 2.75
C GLY A 125 11.80 18.11 1.39
N ASP A 126 10.83 19.02 1.37
CA ASP A 126 10.58 19.85 0.19
C ASP A 126 11.73 20.87 0.02
N LYS A 127 11.76 21.63 -1.08
CA LYS A 127 12.90 22.54 -1.37
C LYS A 127 13.20 23.50 -0.20
N GLY A 128 14.41 23.39 0.33
CA GLY A 128 14.91 24.20 1.45
C GLY A 128 14.61 23.65 2.85
N PHE A 129 13.85 22.54 2.96
CA PHE A 129 13.58 21.86 4.21
C PHE A 129 14.62 20.76 4.47
N ALA A 130 15.33 20.87 5.59
CA ALA A 130 16.28 19.86 6.06
C ALA A 130 15.66 19.05 7.20
N VAL A 131 15.99 17.76 7.28
CA VAL A 131 15.56 16.91 8.41
C VAL A 131 16.24 17.42 9.68
N SER A 132 15.44 17.69 10.70
CA SER A 132 15.92 18.04 12.03
C SER A 132 15.84 16.84 12.96
N LYS A 133 14.68 16.18 13.00
CA LYS A 133 14.41 15.09 13.94
C LYS A 133 13.58 14.00 13.28
N VAL A 134 13.87 12.76 13.62
CA VAL A 134 13.03 11.59 13.28
C VAL A 134 12.59 10.92 14.57
N THR A 135 11.31 10.64 14.67
CA THR A 135 10.72 9.85 15.76
C THR A 135 10.11 8.59 15.19
N LEU A 136 10.51 7.45 15.75
CA LEU A 136 9.98 6.13 15.43
C LEU A 136 9.05 5.71 16.57
N GLN A 137 7.82 5.34 16.25
CA GLN A 137 6.87 4.80 17.19
C GLN A 137 6.56 3.34 16.83
N PHE A 138 6.88 2.44 17.74
CA PHE A 138 6.68 1.01 17.57
C PHE A 138 5.32 0.57 18.12
N ALA A 139 4.79 -0.56 17.63
CA ALA A 139 3.47 -1.06 18.02
C ALA A 139 3.33 -1.38 19.52
N ASN A 140 4.43 -1.66 20.22
CA ASN A 140 4.43 -1.88 21.68
C ASN A 140 4.45 -0.59 22.52
N GLY A 141 4.34 0.58 21.88
CA GLY A 141 4.39 1.89 22.55
C GLY A 141 5.79 2.43 22.82
N LYS A 142 6.86 1.63 22.58
CA LYS A 142 8.24 2.16 22.63
C LYS A 142 8.45 3.20 21.55
N GLN A 143 9.32 4.16 21.82
CA GLN A 143 9.70 5.19 20.87
C GLN A 143 11.23 5.34 20.79
N ALA A 144 11.73 5.69 19.60
CA ALA A 144 13.11 6.12 19.40
C ALA A 144 13.13 7.48 18.71
N THR A 145 13.98 8.37 19.18
CA THR A 145 14.26 9.65 18.51
C THR A 145 15.69 9.66 18.00
N GLY A 146 15.87 10.12 16.77
CA GLY A 146 17.17 10.23 16.11
C GLY A 146 17.27 11.50 15.28
N GLU A 147 18.50 11.85 14.91
CA GLU A 147 18.84 12.98 14.05
C GLU A 147 19.04 12.54 12.60
N ALA A 148 19.20 13.50 11.69
CA ALA A 148 19.40 13.24 10.26
C ALA A 148 20.56 12.28 9.95
N ASN A 149 21.62 12.27 10.77
CA ASN A 149 22.78 11.40 10.59
C ASN A 149 22.47 9.90 10.77
N ALA A 150 21.37 9.57 11.46
CA ALA A 150 20.90 8.20 11.63
C ALA A 150 20.13 7.68 10.40
N ILE A 151 19.98 8.50 9.36
CA ILE A 151 19.25 8.17 8.14
C ILE A 151 20.24 7.89 7.01
N ARG A 152 20.09 6.75 6.34
CA ARG A 152 20.80 6.45 5.10
C ARG A 152 19.79 6.19 3.99
N THR A 153 19.76 7.05 2.99
CA THR A 153 18.93 6.89 1.79
C THR A 153 19.68 6.15 0.71
N GLN A 154 19.01 5.24 0.01
CA GLN A 154 19.54 4.55 -1.16
C GLN A 154 18.40 4.23 -2.12
N GLY A 155 18.50 4.76 -3.34
CA GLY A 155 17.42 4.68 -4.31
C GLY A 155 16.13 5.27 -3.73
N GLU A 156 15.06 4.46 -3.76
CA GLU A 156 13.73 4.84 -3.32
C GLU A 156 13.48 4.58 -1.82
N PHE A 157 14.45 3.99 -1.12
CA PHE A 157 14.32 3.57 0.26
C PHE A 157 15.21 4.37 1.22
N ALA A 158 14.80 4.44 2.47
CA ALA A 158 15.56 4.98 3.58
C ALA A 158 15.69 3.96 4.71
N ARG A 159 16.90 3.88 5.27
CA ARG A 159 17.23 3.09 6.45
C ARG A 159 17.44 4.02 7.64
N LEU A 160 16.78 3.69 8.74
CA LEU A 160 16.84 4.40 10.01
C LEU A 160 17.49 3.47 11.03
N TYR A 161 18.63 3.89 11.56
CA TYR A 161 19.35 3.14 12.60
C TYR A 161 18.73 3.43 13.96
N VAL A 162 18.42 2.37 14.70
CA VAL A 162 17.80 2.45 16.02
C VAL A 162 18.75 1.82 17.04
N LYS A 163 18.70 2.27 18.29
CA LYS A 163 19.44 1.61 19.37
C LYS A 163 18.85 0.22 19.62
N HIS A 164 19.72 -0.78 19.80
CA HIS A 164 19.32 -2.18 20.00
C HIS A 164 18.34 -2.34 21.17
N ALA A 165 18.56 -1.65 22.29
CA ALA A 165 17.67 -1.69 23.47
C ALA A 165 16.20 -1.30 23.19
N VAL A 166 15.96 -0.44 22.19
CA VAL A 166 14.58 -0.05 21.83
C VAL A 166 13.88 -1.18 21.07
N VAL A 167 14.61 -1.87 20.20
CA VAL A 167 14.08 -2.94 19.36
C VAL A 167 14.21 -4.33 19.98
N GLU A 168 14.85 -4.42 21.15
CA GLU A 168 14.96 -5.66 21.89
C GLU A 168 13.57 -6.20 22.25
N GLY A 169 13.36 -7.48 21.92
CA GLY A 169 12.06 -8.17 22.05
C GLY A 169 11.04 -7.83 20.97
N LEU A 170 11.36 -6.95 20.00
CA LEU A 170 10.48 -6.71 18.85
C LEU A 170 10.72 -7.73 17.75
N LYS A 171 9.62 -8.18 17.14
CA LYS A 171 9.65 -9.05 15.97
C LYS A 171 9.79 -8.20 14.71
N GLY A 172 10.93 -8.30 14.04
CA GLY A 172 11.14 -7.75 12.71
C GLY A 172 10.66 -8.69 11.60
N VAL A 173 10.67 -8.20 10.36
CA VAL A 173 10.23 -8.96 9.18
C VAL A 173 11.37 -9.16 8.18
N GLU A 174 11.43 -10.35 7.59
CA GLU A 174 12.34 -10.66 6.49
C GLU A 174 11.88 -10.01 5.19
N ILE A 175 12.81 -9.71 4.30
CA ILE A 175 12.49 -9.20 2.96
C ILE A 175 12.31 -10.38 2.00
N ALA A 176 11.28 -10.35 1.17
CA ALA A 176 11.07 -11.32 0.12
C ALA A 176 12.04 -11.08 -1.05
N ASN A 177 12.51 -12.15 -1.69
CA ASN A 177 13.36 -12.03 -2.87
C ASN A 177 12.50 -11.97 -4.13
N ILE A 178 12.50 -10.82 -4.81
CA ILE A 178 11.72 -10.57 -6.01
C ILE A 178 12.70 -10.27 -7.15
N GLY A 179 12.59 -11.02 -8.25
CA GLY A 179 13.48 -10.83 -9.40
C GLY A 179 13.38 -9.40 -9.97
N ALA A 180 14.49 -8.86 -10.47
CA ALA A 180 14.51 -7.58 -11.15
C ALA A 180 13.51 -7.55 -12.32
N GLY A 181 12.79 -6.44 -12.48
CA GLY A 181 11.81 -6.23 -13.55
C GLY A 181 10.52 -7.06 -13.46
N LYS A 182 10.37 -7.97 -12.49
CA LYS A 182 9.12 -8.74 -12.32
C LYS A 182 8.11 -7.96 -11.47
N SER A 183 6.85 -8.00 -11.88
CA SER A 183 5.74 -7.51 -11.06
C SER A 183 5.41 -8.52 -9.94
N LEU A 184 4.69 -8.08 -8.92
CA LEU A 184 4.20 -8.99 -7.86
C LEU A 184 3.23 -10.01 -8.41
N GLN A 185 2.39 -9.61 -9.36
CA GLN A 185 1.48 -10.52 -10.07
C GLN A 185 2.21 -11.57 -10.90
N GLN A 186 3.34 -11.22 -11.52
CA GLN A 186 4.17 -12.17 -12.27
C GLN A 186 5.00 -13.08 -11.35
N THR A 187 5.40 -12.57 -10.19
CA THR A 187 6.24 -13.29 -9.23
C THR A 187 5.42 -14.28 -8.40
N TYR A 188 4.17 -13.93 -8.07
CA TYR A 188 3.30 -14.72 -7.22
C TYR A 188 1.97 -15.00 -7.93
N LYS A 189 1.58 -16.27 -8.01
CA LYS A 189 0.30 -16.69 -8.64
C LYS A 189 -0.91 -15.97 -8.03
N ASP A 190 -0.85 -15.66 -6.73
CA ASP A 190 -1.92 -14.97 -5.98
C ASP A 190 -1.68 -13.46 -5.80
N GLY A 191 -0.72 -12.88 -6.54
CA GLY A 191 -0.30 -11.48 -6.36
C GLY A 191 -1.44 -10.47 -6.47
N THR A 192 -2.37 -10.66 -7.41
CA THR A 192 -3.54 -9.79 -7.60
C THR A 192 -4.48 -9.83 -6.39
N ALA A 193 -4.74 -11.02 -5.84
CA ALA A 193 -5.59 -11.18 -4.67
C ALA A 193 -4.94 -10.56 -3.42
N LEU A 194 -3.62 -10.72 -3.26
CA LEU A 194 -2.85 -10.09 -2.20
C LEU A 194 -2.95 -8.57 -2.25
N LEU A 195 -2.73 -7.99 -3.43
CA LEU A 195 -2.78 -6.54 -3.60
C LEU A 195 -4.19 -6.00 -3.33
N ALA A 196 -5.21 -6.70 -3.81
CA ALA A 196 -6.59 -6.35 -3.55
C ALA A 196 -6.92 -6.39 -2.05
N GLN A 197 -6.50 -7.45 -1.35
CA GLN A 197 -6.68 -7.56 0.10
C GLN A 197 -5.94 -6.44 0.84
N PHE A 198 -4.71 -6.12 0.45
CA PHE A 198 -3.95 -5.02 1.06
C PHE A 198 -4.69 -3.68 0.95
N PHE A 199 -5.09 -3.28 -0.25
CA PHE A 199 -5.78 -2.01 -0.46
C PHE A 199 -7.16 -1.97 0.21
N ASN A 200 -7.92 -3.07 0.15
CA ASN A 200 -9.23 -3.17 0.81
C ASN A 200 -9.11 -3.07 2.34
N ASN A 201 -8.17 -3.82 2.94
CA ASN A 201 -7.92 -3.81 4.38
C ASN A 201 -7.45 -2.44 4.88
N ARG A 202 -6.80 -1.66 4.02
CA ARG A 202 -6.35 -0.29 4.32
C ARG A 202 -7.39 0.78 3.97
N GLY A 203 -8.57 0.39 3.52
CA GLY A 203 -9.69 1.29 3.26
C GLY A 203 -9.58 2.09 1.96
N VAL A 204 -8.83 1.60 0.98
CA VAL A 204 -8.75 2.15 -0.39
C VAL A 204 -9.90 1.59 -1.21
N ILE A 205 -11.11 1.97 -0.83
CA ILE A 205 -12.35 1.61 -1.50
C ILE A 205 -13.26 2.83 -1.58
N SER A 206 -14.35 2.74 -2.34
CA SER A 206 -15.27 3.86 -2.48
C SER A 206 -15.80 4.35 -1.11
N PRO A 207 -16.03 5.67 -0.92
CA PRO A 207 -16.57 6.19 0.35
C PRO A 207 -17.90 5.57 0.77
N ARG A 208 -18.70 5.10 -0.21
CA ARG A 208 -19.96 4.39 0.04
C ARG A 208 -19.70 2.98 0.59
N ALA A 209 -18.76 2.24 -0.01
CA ALA A 209 -18.37 0.92 0.49
C ALA A 209 -17.73 1.00 1.89
N ARG A 210 -16.88 2.00 2.15
CA ARG A 210 -16.30 2.23 3.49
C ARG A 210 -17.36 2.37 4.57
N ARG A 211 -18.41 3.18 4.31
CA ARG A 211 -19.51 3.40 5.24
C ARG A 211 -20.33 2.12 5.47
N ALA A 212 -20.61 1.37 4.40
CA ALA A 212 -21.35 0.12 4.50
C ALA A 212 -20.58 -0.98 5.26
N MET A 213 -19.25 -1.01 5.13
CA MET A 213 -18.39 -2.02 5.75
C MET A 213 -17.76 -1.58 7.08
N GLY A 214 -17.97 -0.32 7.51
CA GLY A 214 -17.34 0.22 8.72
C GLY A 214 -15.82 0.37 8.65
N ILE A 215 -15.21 0.36 7.45
CA ILE A 215 -13.75 0.40 7.26
C ILE A 215 -13.24 1.84 7.29
N LYS A 216 -12.31 2.14 8.18
CA LYS A 216 -11.60 3.43 8.24
C LYS A 216 -10.38 3.43 7.31
N PRO A 217 -10.13 4.52 6.55
CA PRO A 217 -8.91 4.64 5.75
C PRO A 217 -7.68 4.67 6.67
N SER A 218 -6.74 3.79 6.40
CA SER A 218 -5.51 3.63 7.20
C SER A 218 -4.24 3.50 6.36
N LEU A 219 -4.37 3.53 5.02
CA LEU A 219 -3.21 3.56 4.14
C LEU A 219 -2.45 4.88 4.31
N LYS A 220 -1.14 4.77 4.49
CA LYS A 220 -0.19 5.88 4.53
C LYS A 220 1.01 5.57 3.65
N ILE A 221 1.73 6.60 3.21
CA ILE A 221 3.01 6.41 2.52
C ILE A 221 3.97 5.62 3.41
N GLY A 222 4.64 4.64 2.82
CA GLY A 222 5.52 3.69 3.50
C GLY A 222 4.79 2.51 4.15
N SER A 223 3.47 2.35 3.96
CA SER A 223 2.74 1.20 4.53
C SER A 223 3.26 -0.11 3.92
N PRO A 224 3.64 -1.11 4.72
CA PRO A 224 4.22 -2.32 4.20
C PRO A 224 3.19 -3.30 3.64
N VAL A 225 3.56 -3.90 2.51
CA VAL A 225 2.86 -5.01 1.86
C VAL A 225 3.62 -6.30 2.18
N PHE A 226 2.90 -7.28 2.73
CA PHE A 226 3.49 -8.55 3.15
C PHE A 226 2.94 -9.72 2.33
N PHE A 227 3.82 -10.64 1.92
CA PHE A 227 3.45 -11.94 1.37
C PHE A 227 4.10 -13.06 2.16
N HIS A 228 3.31 -14.04 2.63
CA HIS A 228 3.76 -15.13 3.49
C HIS A 228 4.62 -14.69 4.70
N GLY A 229 4.38 -13.50 5.25
CA GLY A 229 5.14 -12.98 6.39
C GLY A 229 6.47 -12.31 6.03
N LYS A 230 6.74 -12.09 4.75
CA LYS A 230 7.90 -11.33 4.26
C LYS A 230 7.48 -10.01 3.65
N LEU A 231 8.31 -8.99 3.81
CA LEU A 231 8.13 -7.67 3.19
C LEU A 231 8.35 -7.77 1.69
N VAL A 232 7.40 -7.29 0.92
CA VAL A 232 7.40 -7.35 -0.54
C VAL A 232 7.45 -5.97 -1.18
N ALA A 233 6.71 -5.01 -0.63
CA ALA A 233 6.65 -3.63 -1.15
C ALA A 233 6.30 -2.65 -0.03
N LEU A 234 6.49 -1.36 -0.30
CA LEU A 234 5.99 -0.25 0.52
C LEU A 234 5.09 0.63 -0.34
N ALA A 235 3.98 1.13 0.20
CA ALA A 235 3.10 2.05 -0.52
C ALA A 235 3.78 3.40 -0.76
N ASN A 236 3.96 3.80 -2.02
CA ASN A 236 4.59 5.07 -2.39
C ASN A 236 3.59 6.24 -2.45
N ASP A 237 2.32 5.92 -2.66
CA ASP A 237 1.22 6.85 -2.76
C ASP A 237 -0.02 6.31 -2.03
N VAL A 238 -0.96 7.20 -1.71
CA VAL A 238 -2.25 6.88 -1.10
C VAL A 238 -3.35 7.16 -2.14
N PRO A 239 -3.68 6.17 -2.98
CA PRO A 239 -4.64 6.38 -4.04
C PRO A 239 -6.03 6.70 -3.47
N SER A 240 -6.73 7.63 -4.11
CA SER A 240 -8.09 8.06 -3.71
C SER A 240 -9.17 7.01 -4.01
N ARG A 241 -8.87 6.05 -4.89
CA ARG A 241 -9.74 4.97 -5.36
C ARG A 241 -8.92 3.68 -5.45
N PHE A 242 -9.62 2.55 -5.52
CA PHE A 242 -8.96 1.26 -5.69
C PHE A 242 -8.16 1.26 -7.02
N PRO A 243 -6.85 0.96 -7.00
CA PRO A 243 -6.01 1.02 -8.18
C PRO A 243 -6.28 -0.18 -9.09
N VAL A 244 -6.86 0.05 -10.26
CA VAL A 244 -7.21 -1.00 -11.24
C VAL A 244 -6.33 -0.84 -12.48
N SER A 245 -5.70 -1.92 -12.91
CA SER A 245 -4.91 -1.94 -14.15
C SER A 245 -5.82 -2.02 -15.38
N LEU A 246 -5.40 -1.38 -16.48
CA LEU A 246 -6.04 -1.44 -17.80
C LEU A 246 -6.24 -2.86 -18.33
N PHE A 247 -5.38 -3.81 -17.92
CA PHE A 247 -5.40 -5.19 -18.38
C PHE A 247 -6.17 -6.15 -17.45
N GLY A 248 -6.89 -5.62 -16.47
CA GLY A 248 -7.57 -6.41 -15.44
C GLY A 248 -6.58 -6.84 -14.37
N GLY A 249 -6.71 -6.25 -13.18
CA GLY A 249 -5.82 -6.51 -12.05
C GLY A 249 -5.72 -5.31 -11.14
N VAL A 250 -4.86 -5.40 -10.12
CA VAL A 250 -4.57 -4.30 -9.20
C VAL A 250 -3.29 -3.63 -9.65
N ASP A 251 -3.33 -2.33 -9.88
CA ASP A 251 -2.17 -1.59 -10.34
C ASP A 251 -1.09 -1.50 -9.23
N GLU A 252 0.17 -1.67 -9.62
CA GLU A 252 1.34 -1.66 -8.73
C GLU A 252 2.02 -0.28 -8.69
N ASP A 253 1.60 0.69 -9.51
CA ASP A 253 2.21 2.03 -9.59
C ASP A 253 2.22 2.77 -8.25
N SER A 254 1.23 2.50 -7.38
CA SER A 254 1.16 3.05 -6.01
C SER A 254 2.08 2.34 -5.00
N LEU A 255 2.93 1.42 -5.45
CA LEU A 255 3.83 0.63 -4.62
C LEU A 255 5.27 0.70 -5.12
N THR A 256 6.19 0.83 -4.18
CA THR A 256 7.60 0.59 -4.43
C THR A 256 7.95 -0.83 -4.00
N VAL A 257 8.18 -1.71 -4.97
CA VAL A 257 8.53 -3.12 -4.75
C VAL A 257 9.98 -3.25 -4.30
N VAL A 258 10.22 -4.05 -3.26
CA VAL A 258 11.58 -4.30 -2.76
C VAL A 258 12.25 -5.34 -3.64
N ARG A 259 13.20 -4.89 -4.46
CA ARG A 259 13.94 -5.73 -5.40
C ARG A 259 15.45 -5.62 -5.18
N PRO A 260 16.27 -6.60 -5.60
CA PRO A 260 17.72 -6.54 -5.49
C PRO A 260 18.38 -5.37 -6.22
N ASP A 261 17.81 -4.87 -7.31
CA ASP A 261 18.30 -3.70 -8.05
C ASP A 261 18.08 -2.39 -7.26
N ASN A 262 16.85 -2.16 -6.79
CA ASN A 262 16.48 -0.93 -6.07
C ASN A 262 16.74 -0.98 -4.56
N GLY A 263 16.92 -2.19 -4.02
CA GLY A 263 17.04 -2.52 -2.60
C GLY A 263 18.24 -3.42 -2.30
N SER A 264 19.25 -3.47 -3.17
CA SER A 264 20.50 -4.26 -3.00
C SER A 264 21.12 -4.14 -1.61
N ALA A 265 20.96 -3.00 -0.95
CA ALA A 265 21.49 -2.75 0.38
C ALA A 265 20.45 -2.83 1.50
N LEU A 266 19.17 -3.01 1.20
CA LEU A 266 18.20 -3.50 2.18
C LEU A 266 18.38 -5.00 2.42
N LEU A 267 18.84 -5.72 1.39
CA LEU A 267 19.10 -7.16 1.40
C LEU A 267 20.50 -7.54 1.92
N LYS A 268 21.37 -6.56 2.19
CA LYS A 268 22.73 -6.73 2.78
C LYS A 268 22.80 -6.06 4.14
#